data_AF-A0A2A2C442-F1
#
_entry.id   AF-A0A2A2C442-F1
#
_cell.length_a   1.000
_cell.length_b   1.000
_cell.length_c   1.000
_cell.angle_alpha   90.00
_cell.angle_beta   90.00
_cell.angle_gamma   90.00
#
_symmetry.space_group_name_H-M   'P 1'
#
loop_
_entity.id
_entity.type
_entity.pdbx_description
1 polymer ?
#
loop_
_entity_poly.entity_id
_entity_poly.type
_entity_poly.pdbx_seq_one_letter_code
_entity_poly.pdbx_strand_id
1 'polypeptide(L)'
;MTSWKFYDNNADRLFADYISLDFYSIFQDVEEFILQSKGVSLDVGSGSGRDAAALDELGYKVIAVEPSEKMRNLASSYYKSNHIIWLDDSLPFLHSVKAMNLKFDLILVSAVWMHLSKKEQKISLETLTDLLTLNGRMIITLRLGPPEPDRNINVVNTEELLELASQLGLKTLRVTSINKDSFQRNQITWQKVVLSKNNE
;
A
#
# COMPACT_ATOMS: atom_id res chain seq x y z
N MET A 1 10.64 16.15 2.92
CA MET A 1 9.38 15.82 2.24
C MET A 1 9.76 15.22 0.90
N THR A 2 9.40 13.97 0.65
CA THR A 2 9.61 13.33 -0.66
C THR A 2 8.87 14.14 -1.72
N SER A 3 9.56 14.52 -2.78
CA SER A 3 8.95 15.22 -3.91
C SER A 3 8.18 14.20 -4.75
N TRP A 4 6.86 14.32 -4.81
CA TRP A 4 6.00 13.49 -5.68
C TRP A 4 5.98 13.98 -7.13
N LYS A 5 6.85 14.95 -7.47
CA LYS A 5 6.97 15.56 -8.79
C LYS A 5 7.21 14.55 -9.92
N PHE A 6 7.93 13.45 -9.67
CA PHE A 6 8.07 12.40 -10.68
C PHE A 6 6.70 11.81 -11.04
N TYR A 7 5.88 11.49 -10.04
CA TYR A 7 4.55 10.93 -10.22
C TYR A 7 3.63 11.94 -10.90
N ASP A 8 3.63 13.21 -10.47
CA ASP A 8 2.85 14.27 -11.13
C ASP A 8 3.26 14.50 -12.59
N ASN A 9 4.57 14.52 -12.88
CA ASN A 9 5.08 14.76 -14.23
C ASN A 9 4.78 13.59 -15.19
N ASN A 10 4.58 12.38 -14.66
CA ASN A 10 4.34 11.18 -15.44
C ASN A 10 2.92 10.61 -15.24
N ALA A 11 2.01 11.38 -14.64
CA ALA A 11 0.76 10.87 -14.09
C ALA A 11 -0.09 10.12 -15.13
N ASP A 12 -0.28 10.67 -16.33
CA ASP A 12 -1.10 10.03 -17.37
C ASP A 12 -0.54 8.67 -17.79
N ARG A 13 0.79 8.59 -17.98
CA ARG A 13 1.46 7.33 -18.34
C ARG A 13 1.38 6.31 -17.21
N LEU A 14 1.74 6.72 -15.99
CA LEU A 14 1.73 5.82 -14.84
C LEU A 14 0.31 5.35 -14.51
N PHE A 15 -0.68 6.23 -14.64
CA PHE A 15 -2.08 5.88 -14.50
C PHE A 15 -2.48 4.77 -15.48
N ALA A 16 -2.17 4.93 -16.77
CA ALA A 16 -2.45 3.93 -17.81
C ALA A 16 -1.70 2.61 -17.57
N ASP A 17 -0.42 2.67 -17.19
CA ASP A 17 0.39 1.48 -16.90
C ASP A 17 -0.15 0.72 -15.66
N TYR A 18 -0.57 1.43 -14.62
CA TYR A 18 -0.94 0.81 -13.35
C TYR A 18 -2.37 0.26 -13.37
N ILE A 19 -3.29 0.91 -14.11
CA ILE A 19 -4.66 0.44 -14.27
C ILE A 19 -4.76 -0.78 -15.21
N SER A 20 -3.77 -1.00 -16.09
CA SER A 20 -3.77 -2.17 -16.97
C SER A 20 -3.44 -3.49 -16.26
N LEU A 21 -2.94 -3.43 -15.03
CA LEU A 21 -2.71 -4.62 -14.20
C LEU A 21 -4.00 -4.99 -13.47
N ASP A 22 -4.27 -6.30 -13.37
CA ASP A 22 -5.45 -6.82 -12.69
C ASP A 22 -5.19 -6.99 -11.18
N PHE A 23 -6.07 -6.44 -10.34
CA PHE A 23 -5.95 -6.51 -8.87
C PHE A 23 -5.91 -7.95 -8.38
N TYR A 24 -6.84 -8.78 -8.83
CA TYR A 24 -6.97 -10.17 -8.37
C TYR A 24 -5.74 -10.99 -8.73
N SER A 25 -5.20 -10.80 -9.93
CA SER A 25 -3.94 -11.41 -10.37
C SER A 25 -2.74 -10.95 -9.53
N ILE A 26 -2.69 -9.67 -9.15
CA ILE A 26 -1.63 -9.16 -8.28
C ILE A 26 -1.74 -9.75 -6.88
N PHE A 27 -2.93 -9.86 -6.30
CA PHE A 27 -3.13 -10.26 -4.90
C PHE A 27 -3.56 -11.71 -4.68
N GLN A 28 -3.59 -12.54 -5.72
CA GLN A 28 -4.07 -13.93 -5.67
C GLN A 28 -3.44 -14.76 -4.53
N ASP A 29 -2.13 -14.61 -4.32
CA ASP A 29 -1.36 -15.35 -3.30
C ASP A 29 -1.62 -14.91 -1.85
N VAL A 30 -2.42 -13.85 -1.66
CA VAL A 30 -2.86 -13.31 -0.37
C VAL A 30 -4.35 -12.98 -0.34
N GLU A 31 -5.13 -13.42 -1.34
CA GLU A 31 -6.54 -13.10 -1.53
C GLU A 31 -7.39 -13.50 -0.31
N GLU A 32 -7.07 -14.66 0.29
CA GLU A 32 -7.72 -15.15 1.52
C GLU A 32 -7.69 -14.12 2.66
N PHE A 33 -6.67 -13.27 2.73
CA PHE A 33 -6.55 -12.26 3.77
C PHE A 33 -7.40 -11.02 3.51
N ILE A 34 -7.68 -10.74 2.24
CA ILE A 34 -8.53 -9.63 1.78
C ILE A 34 -10.01 -10.01 1.91
N LEU A 35 -10.39 -11.22 1.50
CA LEU A 35 -11.80 -11.65 1.48
C LEU A 35 -12.38 -11.99 2.86
N GLN A 36 -11.53 -12.35 3.82
CA GLN A 36 -11.96 -12.68 5.18
C GLN A 36 -12.35 -11.45 6.03
N SER A 37 -12.04 -10.24 5.54
CA SER A 37 -12.37 -9.00 6.22
C SER A 37 -13.43 -8.23 5.41
N LYS A 38 -14.25 -7.49 6.13
CA LYS A 38 -15.21 -6.50 5.61
C LYS A 38 -15.21 -5.35 6.58
N GLY A 39 -15.44 -4.14 6.11
CA GLY A 39 -15.44 -2.95 6.96
C GLY A 39 -14.74 -1.80 6.29
N VAL A 40 -13.79 -1.18 6.99
CA VAL A 40 -13.07 0.00 6.49
C VAL A 40 -11.66 -0.41 6.06
N SER A 41 -11.29 -0.08 4.84
CA SER A 41 -9.94 -0.29 4.32
C SER A 41 -9.20 1.04 4.10
N LEU A 42 -7.87 0.97 4.21
CA LEU A 42 -6.96 2.05 3.86
C LEU A 42 -6.06 1.58 2.71
N ASP A 43 -6.12 2.26 1.57
CA ASP A 43 -5.21 2.06 0.45
C ASP A 43 -4.13 3.17 0.48
N VAL A 44 -2.91 2.80 0.85
CA VAL A 44 -1.79 3.72 1.06
C VAL A 44 -0.98 3.88 -0.21
N GLY A 45 -0.90 5.11 -0.73
CA GLY A 45 -0.30 5.42 -2.02
C GLY A 45 -1.11 4.81 -3.16
N SER A 46 -2.41 5.10 -3.16
CA SER A 46 -3.41 4.48 -4.03
C SER A 46 -3.16 4.68 -5.52
N GLY A 47 -2.29 5.61 -5.93
CA GLY A 47 -1.80 5.75 -7.29
C GLY A 47 -2.92 5.91 -8.31
N SER A 48 -3.09 4.94 -9.21
CA SER A 48 -4.16 4.96 -10.21
C SER A 48 -5.56 4.71 -9.64
N GLY A 49 -5.67 4.33 -8.36
CA GLY A 49 -6.92 3.99 -7.71
C GLY A 49 -7.41 2.57 -8.00
N ARG A 50 -6.63 1.74 -8.71
CA ARG A 50 -6.99 0.35 -9.05
C ARG A 50 -7.31 -0.46 -7.80
N ASP A 51 -6.43 -0.41 -6.81
CA ASP A 51 -6.56 -1.23 -5.60
C ASP A 51 -7.74 -0.74 -4.74
N ALA A 52 -7.87 0.58 -4.56
CA ALA A 52 -9.04 1.19 -3.93
C ALA A 52 -10.37 0.80 -4.60
N ALA A 53 -10.45 0.80 -5.93
CA ALA A 53 -11.66 0.42 -6.66
C ALA A 53 -12.02 -1.06 -6.46
N ALA A 54 -11.04 -1.96 -6.55
CA ALA A 54 -11.28 -3.38 -6.31
C ALA A 54 -11.73 -3.65 -4.86
N LEU A 55 -11.18 -2.93 -3.88
CA LEU A 55 -11.63 -3.05 -2.48
C LEU A 55 -13.07 -2.56 -2.29
N ASP A 56 -13.48 -1.48 -2.96
CA ASP A 56 -14.88 -1.04 -2.95
C ASP A 56 -15.83 -2.09 -3.57
N GLU A 57 -15.45 -2.68 -4.70
CA GLU A 57 -16.21 -3.78 -5.32
C GLU A 57 -16.36 -5.00 -4.40
N LEU A 58 -15.35 -5.27 -3.57
CA LEU A 58 -15.38 -6.30 -2.52
C LEU A 58 -16.22 -5.91 -1.29
N GLY A 59 -16.75 -4.69 -1.25
CA GLY A 59 -17.66 -4.19 -0.23
C GLY A 59 -17.00 -3.44 0.92
N TYR A 60 -15.73 -3.01 0.77
CA TYR A 60 -15.09 -2.13 1.76
C TYR A 60 -15.54 -0.68 1.59
N LYS A 61 -15.57 0.06 2.71
CA LYS A 61 -15.49 1.52 2.68
C LYS A 61 -14.03 1.91 2.63
N VAL A 62 -13.61 2.57 1.56
CA VAL A 62 -12.19 2.75 1.25
C VAL A 62 -11.76 4.18 1.54
N ILE A 63 -10.70 4.33 2.33
CA ILE A 63 -9.93 5.56 2.40
C ILE A 63 -8.70 5.36 1.52
N ALA A 64 -8.60 6.12 0.44
CA ALA A 64 -7.49 6.05 -0.50
C ALA A 64 -6.61 7.29 -0.34
N VAL A 65 -5.36 7.10 0.11
CA VAL A 65 -4.40 8.22 0.24
C VAL A 65 -3.44 8.20 -0.94
N GLU A 66 -3.27 9.34 -1.60
CA GLU A 66 -2.32 9.51 -2.69
C GLU A 66 -1.78 10.93 -2.64
N PRO A 67 -0.49 11.15 -2.38
CA PRO A 67 0.06 12.50 -2.26
C PRO A 67 0.36 13.19 -3.60
N SER A 68 0.47 12.47 -4.71
CA SER A 68 0.53 13.08 -6.05
C SER A 68 -0.84 13.63 -6.42
N GLU A 69 -0.95 14.95 -6.49
CA GLU A 69 -2.20 15.64 -6.83
C GLU A 69 -2.76 15.16 -8.18
N LYS A 70 -1.90 15.02 -9.19
CA LYS A 70 -2.36 14.59 -10.51
C LYS A 70 -2.82 13.14 -10.53
N MET A 71 -2.11 12.22 -9.89
CA MET A 71 -2.54 10.82 -9.79
C MET A 71 -3.88 10.71 -9.05
N ARG A 72 -4.01 11.40 -7.91
CA ARG A 72 -5.25 11.45 -7.12
C ARG A 72 -6.42 12.04 -7.90
N ASN A 73 -6.20 13.10 -8.67
CA ASN A 73 -7.22 13.71 -9.51
C ASN A 73 -7.63 12.79 -10.67
N LEU A 74 -6.69 12.09 -11.31
CA LEU A 74 -7.01 11.09 -12.34
C LEU A 74 -7.84 9.94 -11.76
N ALA A 75 -7.42 9.37 -10.62
CA ALA A 75 -8.10 8.26 -9.95
C ALA A 75 -9.53 8.62 -9.52
N SER A 76 -9.71 9.73 -8.81
CA SER A 76 -11.04 10.23 -8.40
C SER A 76 -11.91 10.70 -9.57
N SER A 77 -11.29 11.10 -10.69
CA SER A 77 -12.01 11.41 -11.92
C SER A 77 -12.51 10.15 -12.63
N TYR A 78 -11.73 9.09 -12.61
CA TYR A 78 -12.03 7.82 -13.26
C TYR A 78 -13.04 6.98 -12.47
N TYR A 79 -12.83 6.82 -11.16
CA TYR A 79 -13.70 6.02 -10.30
C TYR A 79 -14.73 6.90 -9.58
N LYS A 80 -16.02 6.74 -9.96
CA LYS A 80 -17.14 7.55 -9.44
C LYS A 80 -17.90 6.91 -8.27
N SER A 81 -17.21 6.16 -7.43
CA SER A 81 -17.81 5.55 -6.25
C SER A 81 -17.93 6.52 -5.08
N ASN A 82 -19.06 6.47 -4.37
CA ASN A 82 -19.28 7.24 -3.14
C ASN A 82 -18.71 6.55 -1.89
N HIS A 83 -18.16 5.34 -2.02
CA HIS A 83 -17.55 4.61 -0.90
C HIS A 83 -16.04 4.77 -0.83
N ILE A 84 -15.43 5.48 -1.80
CA ILE A 84 -14.01 5.78 -1.83
C ILE A 84 -13.82 7.26 -1.46
N ILE A 85 -13.09 7.51 -0.38
CA ILE A 85 -12.68 8.85 0.03
C ILE A 85 -11.21 9.03 -0.36
N TRP A 86 -10.94 9.99 -1.23
CA TRP A 86 -9.61 10.33 -1.72
C TRP A 86 -8.98 11.42 -0.87
N LEU A 87 -7.77 11.20 -0.36
CA LEU A 87 -7.07 12.13 0.53
C LEU A 87 -5.66 12.44 0.04
N ASP A 88 -5.26 13.70 0.23
CA ASP A 88 -3.86 14.13 0.18
C ASP A 88 -3.21 13.83 1.53
N ASP A 89 -2.50 12.72 1.60
CA ASP A 89 -1.77 12.29 2.78
C ASP A 89 -0.68 11.29 2.37
N SER A 90 0.30 11.05 3.24
CA SER A 90 1.34 10.08 2.95
C SER A 90 1.97 9.48 4.19
N LEU A 91 2.59 8.32 3.98
CA LEU A 91 3.62 7.84 4.89
C LEU A 91 4.77 8.87 4.99
N PRO A 92 5.49 8.91 6.12
CA PRO A 92 5.38 7.98 7.24
C PRO A 92 4.31 8.33 8.29
N PHE A 93 3.63 9.48 8.18
CA PHE A 93 2.86 10.03 9.31
C PHE A 93 1.34 9.89 9.19
N LEU A 94 0.80 9.89 7.96
CA LEU A 94 -0.64 9.79 7.70
C LEU A 94 -1.48 10.75 8.57
N HIS A 95 -1.12 12.03 8.56
CA HIS A 95 -1.68 13.02 9.49
C HIS A 95 -3.19 13.20 9.31
N SER A 96 -3.66 13.29 8.07
CA SER A 96 -5.08 13.47 7.74
C SER A 96 -5.87 12.23 8.12
N VAL A 97 -5.36 11.03 7.82
CA VAL A 97 -6.00 9.76 8.20
C VAL A 97 -6.08 9.62 9.72
N LYS A 98 -5.01 9.94 10.46
CA LYS A 98 -5.03 9.91 11.93
C LYS A 98 -6.07 10.86 12.51
N ALA A 99 -6.24 12.04 11.91
CA ALA A 99 -7.24 13.02 12.35
C ALA A 99 -8.69 12.54 12.18
N MET A 100 -8.95 11.57 11.29
CA MET A 100 -10.28 10.96 11.14
C MET A 100 -10.68 10.08 12.33
N ASN A 101 -9.73 9.69 13.18
CA ASN A 101 -9.95 8.80 14.33
C ASN A 101 -10.64 7.47 13.93
N LEU A 102 -10.32 6.95 12.75
CA LEU A 102 -10.77 5.65 12.27
C LEU A 102 -9.73 4.56 12.57
N LYS A 103 -10.20 3.32 12.60
CA LYS A 103 -9.37 2.11 12.55
C LYS A 103 -9.74 1.29 11.33
N PHE A 104 -8.79 0.53 10.82
CA PHE A 104 -8.91 -0.18 9.56
C PHE A 104 -8.82 -1.68 9.76
N ASP A 105 -9.74 -2.39 9.13
CA ASP A 105 -9.77 -3.85 9.10
C ASP A 105 -8.79 -4.42 8.06
N LEU A 106 -8.51 -3.63 7.03
CA LEU A 106 -7.49 -3.91 6.02
C LEU A 106 -6.69 -2.64 5.71
N ILE A 107 -5.37 -2.75 5.72
CA ILE A 107 -4.47 -1.72 5.20
C ILE A 107 -3.66 -2.32 4.05
N LEU A 108 -3.69 -1.66 2.90
CA LEU A 108 -2.91 -2.05 1.73
C LEU A 108 -1.78 -1.04 1.52
N VAL A 109 -0.54 -1.55 1.39
CA VAL A 109 0.65 -0.77 1.05
C VAL A 109 1.26 -1.37 -0.21
N SER A 110 0.66 -1.03 -1.35
CA SER A 110 0.94 -1.61 -2.66
C SER A 110 1.91 -0.74 -3.44
N ALA A 111 3.11 -1.26 -3.75
CA ALA A 111 4.17 -0.54 -4.44
C ALA A 111 4.56 0.83 -3.80
N VAL A 112 4.52 0.94 -2.46
CA VAL A 112 4.89 2.17 -1.73
C VAL A 112 6.14 2.02 -0.86
N TRP A 113 6.36 0.85 -0.25
CA TRP A 113 7.36 0.67 0.81
C TRP A 113 8.78 1.09 0.40
N MET A 114 9.13 0.93 -0.87
CA MET A 114 10.44 1.31 -1.41
C MET A 114 10.71 2.82 -1.44
N HIS A 115 9.69 3.66 -1.29
CA HIS A 115 9.85 5.12 -1.22
C HIS A 115 10.31 5.63 0.14
N LEU A 116 10.36 4.75 1.14
CA LEU A 116 10.68 5.08 2.51
C LEU A 116 12.16 4.79 2.81
N SER A 117 12.84 5.75 3.41
CA SER A 117 14.12 5.49 4.08
C SER A 117 13.93 4.53 5.25
N LYS A 118 15.01 3.91 5.75
CA LYS A 118 14.94 2.97 6.89
C LYS A 118 14.28 3.59 8.13
N LYS A 119 14.53 4.87 8.41
CA LYS A 119 13.89 5.60 9.51
C LYS A 119 12.40 5.77 9.27
N GLU A 120 12.01 6.13 8.04
CA GLU A 120 10.60 6.30 7.68
C GLU A 120 9.85 4.97 7.66
N GLN A 121 10.49 3.86 7.29
CA GLN A 121 9.90 2.52 7.37
C GLN A 121 9.48 2.17 8.80
N LYS A 122 10.35 2.43 9.79
CA LYS A 122 10.00 2.23 11.21
C LYS A 122 8.79 3.07 11.64
N ILE A 123 8.82 4.38 11.38
CA ILE A 123 7.73 5.31 11.75
C ILE A 123 6.42 4.94 11.01
N SER A 124 6.55 4.51 9.75
CA SER A 124 5.41 4.05 8.94
C SER A 124 4.78 2.82 9.55
N LEU A 125 5.58 1.81 9.94
CA LEU A 125 5.05 0.60 10.54
C LEU A 125 4.38 0.86 11.88
N GLU A 126 4.95 1.73 12.72
CA GLU A 126 4.33 2.21 13.96
C GLU A 126 2.97 2.86 13.68
N THR A 127 2.94 3.81 12.74
CA THR A 127 1.71 4.52 12.33
C THR A 127 0.64 3.58 11.80
N LEU A 128 1.01 2.64 10.92
CA LEU A 128 0.07 1.68 10.34
C LEU A 128 -0.44 0.70 11.41
N THR A 129 0.42 0.25 12.33
CA THR A 129 0.04 -0.60 13.46
C THR A 129 -0.98 0.08 14.37
N ASP A 130 -0.79 1.37 14.64
CA ASP A 130 -1.75 2.15 15.42
C ASP A 130 -3.10 2.25 14.72
N LEU A 131 -3.12 2.35 13.40
CA LEU A 131 -4.33 2.48 12.58
C LEU A 131 -5.10 1.16 12.41
N LEU A 132 -4.51 0.00 12.67
CA LEU A 132 -5.20 -1.29 12.61
C LEU A 132 -6.22 -1.50 13.75
N THR A 133 -7.35 -2.12 13.42
CA THR A 133 -8.24 -2.78 14.40
C THR A 133 -7.51 -3.97 15.06
N LEU A 134 -8.06 -4.49 16.17
CA LEU A 134 -7.42 -5.60 16.93
C LEU A 134 -7.15 -6.85 16.08
N ASN A 135 -8.05 -7.14 15.13
CA ASN A 135 -7.92 -8.24 14.17
C ASN A 135 -7.61 -7.77 12.75
N GLY A 136 -7.28 -6.48 12.61
CA GLY A 136 -6.95 -5.86 11.34
C GLY A 136 -5.72 -6.49 10.72
N ARG A 137 -5.65 -6.42 9.40
CA ARG A 137 -4.54 -6.96 8.62
C ARG A 137 -3.93 -5.87 7.78
N MET A 138 -2.63 -5.99 7.56
CA MET A 138 -1.89 -5.14 6.66
C MET A 138 -1.15 -6.00 5.64
N ILE A 139 -1.29 -5.65 4.37
CA ILE A 139 -0.60 -6.31 3.26
C ILE A 139 0.38 -5.31 2.67
N ILE A 140 1.67 -5.65 2.70
CA ILE A 140 2.76 -4.82 2.16
C ILE A 140 3.40 -5.57 1.01
N THR A 141 3.46 -4.95 -0.17
CA THR A 141 4.23 -5.47 -1.29
C THR A 141 5.63 -4.87 -1.30
N LEU A 142 6.65 -5.71 -1.43
CA LEU A 142 8.05 -5.35 -1.42
C LEU A 142 8.65 -5.51 -2.82
N ARG A 143 9.14 -4.40 -3.38
CA ARG A 143 9.89 -4.38 -4.63
C ARG A 143 11.35 -4.73 -4.37
N LEU A 144 11.73 -5.99 -4.59
CA LEU A 144 13.10 -6.47 -4.44
C LEU A 144 13.90 -6.18 -5.72
N GLY A 145 15.02 -5.49 -5.59
CA GLY A 145 15.86 -5.12 -6.75
C GLY A 145 16.68 -3.86 -6.49
N PRO A 146 17.45 -3.39 -7.48
CA PRO A 146 18.26 -2.19 -7.36
C PRO A 146 17.42 -0.92 -7.11
N PRO A 147 18.03 0.12 -6.50
CA PRO A 147 17.38 1.41 -6.32
C PRO A 147 17.16 2.11 -7.65
N GLU A 148 16.18 3.03 -7.70
CA GLU A 148 15.95 3.96 -8.82
C GLU A 148 15.92 5.39 -8.25
N PRO A 149 17.08 6.10 -8.20
CA PRO A 149 17.19 7.41 -7.55
C PRO A 149 16.21 8.46 -8.08
N ASP A 150 15.97 8.49 -9.40
CA ASP A 150 15.06 9.45 -10.05
C ASP A 150 13.60 9.33 -9.56
N ARG A 151 13.24 8.16 -9.04
CA ARG A 151 11.91 7.84 -8.50
C ARG A 151 11.92 7.79 -6.98
N ASN A 152 13.04 8.12 -6.34
CA ASN A 152 13.27 7.93 -4.91
C ASN A 152 12.91 6.50 -4.45
N ILE A 153 13.35 5.50 -5.21
CA ILE A 153 13.18 4.08 -4.88
C ILE A 153 14.45 3.58 -4.21
N ASN A 154 14.30 3.12 -2.97
CA ASN A 154 15.34 2.53 -2.15
C ASN A 154 15.32 1.00 -2.25
N VAL A 155 16.43 0.37 -1.84
CA VAL A 155 16.46 -1.07 -1.62
C VAL A 155 15.65 -1.40 -0.37
N VAL A 156 14.74 -2.36 -0.49
CA VAL A 156 13.96 -2.90 0.64
C VAL A 156 14.46 -4.31 0.98
N ASN A 157 14.28 -4.69 2.24
CA ASN A 157 14.67 -5.99 2.75
C ASN A 157 13.47 -6.56 3.53
N THR A 158 13.10 -7.80 3.23
CA THR A 158 11.93 -8.45 3.82
C THR A 158 12.19 -8.79 5.28
N GLU A 159 13.37 -9.31 5.62
CA GLU A 159 13.76 -9.68 6.97
C GLU A 159 13.74 -8.47 7.91
N GLU A 160 14.23 -7.31 7.47
CA GLU A 160 14.17 -6.07 8.25
C GLU A 160 12.72 -5.62 8.53
N LEU A 161 11.80 -5.79 7.56
CA LEU A 161 10.38 -5.52 7.80
C LEU A 161 9.82 -6.48 8.85
N LEU A 162 10.18 -7.77 8.78
CA LEU A 162 9.71 -8.78 9.73
C LEU A 162 10.27 -8.55 11.15
N GLU A 163 11.52 -8.13 11.26
CA GLU A 163 12.14 -7.76 12.53
C GLU A 163 11.43 -6.55 13.16
N LEU A 164 11.17 -5.50 12.37
CA LEU A 164 10.41 -4.33 12.84
C LEU A 164 8.99 -4.72 13.25
N ALA A 165 8.33 -5.58 12.47
CA ALA A 165 6.98 -6.06 12.78
C ALA A 165 6.95 -6.81 14.12
N SER A 166 7.91 -7.71 14.33
CA SER A 166 8.07 -8.46 15.58
C SER A 166 8.30 -7.55 16.79
N GLN A 167 9.15 -6.52 16.65
CA GLN A 167 9.39 -5.52 17.70
C GLN A 167 8.14 -4.72 18.09
N LEU A 168 7.21 -4.55 17.17
CA LEU A 168 5.92 -3.87 17.39
C LEU A 168 4.81 -4.84 17.84
N GLY A 169 5.12 -6.12 18.06
CA GLY A 169 4.14 -7.13 18.44
C GLY A 169 3.20 -7.55 17.32
N LEU A 170 3.51 -7.23 16.06
CA LEU A 170 2.72 -7.71 14.93
C LEU A 170 3.03 -9.19 14.66
N LYS A 171 1.99 -9.95 14.38
CA LYS A 171 2.09 -11.35 13.93
C LYS A 171 2.24 -11.40 12.41
N THR A 172 3.25 -12.11 11.94
CA THR A 172 3.41 -12.45 10.51
C THR A 172 2.48 -13.61 10.15
N LEU A 173 1.46 -13.34 9.33
CA LEU A 173 0.52 -14.35 8.86
C LEU A 173 0.98 -15.02 7.56
N ARG A 174 1.65 -14.26 6.68
CA ARG A 174 2.16 -14.77 5.41
C ARG A 174 3.39 -14.00 4.98
N VAL A 175 4.35 -14.73 4.43
CA VAL A 175 5.39 -14.22 3.55
C VAL A 175 5.29 -15.05 2.27
N THR A 176 5.04 -14.41 1.13
CA THR A 176 4.88 -15.14 -0.13
C THR A 176 6.23 -15.60 -0.68
N SER A 177 6.20 -16.53 -1.63
CA SER A 177 7.35 -16.73 -2.51
C SER A 177 7.66 -15.46 -3.29
N ILE A 178 8.90 -15.34 -3.75
CA ILE A 178 9.35 -14.24 -4.60
C ILE A 178 8.79 -14.46 -6.01
N ASN A 179 8.04 -13.50 -6.51
CA ASN A 179 7.38 -13.52 -7.82
C ASN A 179 8.11 -12.60 -8.81
N LYS A 180 7.97 -12.90 -10.10
CA LYS A 180 8.49 -12.06 -11.18
C LYS A 180 7.70 -10.76 -11.28
N ASP A 181 8.36 -9.71 -11.76
CA ASP A 181 7.74 -8.41 -12.02
C ASP A 181 6.69 -8.47 -13.14
N SER A 182 5.51 -7.91 -12.92
CA SER A 182 4.41 -7.86 -13.90
C SER A 182 4.75 -7.05 -15.15
N PHE A 183 5.69 -6.11 -15.04
CA PHE A 183 6.24 -5.35 -16.18
C PHE A 183 7.51 -5.99 -16.76
N GLN A 184 7.84 -7.23 -16.38
CA GLN A 184 8.94 -8.03 -16.92
C GLN A 184 10.33 -7.38 -16.81
N ARG A 185 10.55 -6.54 -15.80
CA ARG A 185 11.89 -6.00 -15.50
C ARG A 185 12.74 -7.08 -14.84
N ASN A 186 13.73 -7.61 -15.56
CA ASN A 186 14.52 -8.77 -15.14
C ASN A 186 15.24 -8.64 -13.78
N GLN A 187 15.57 -7.42 -13.36
CA GLN A 187 16.25 -7.16 -12.08
C GLN A 187 15.29 -6.92 -10.91
N ILE A 188 13.98 -6.93 -11.17
CA ILE A 188 12.93 -6.64 -10.19
C ILE A 188 12.13 -7.90 -9.92
N THR A 189 11.93 -8.18 -8.64
CA THR A 189 11.02 -9.21 -8.17
C THR A 189 10.15 -8.64 -7.05
N TRP A 190 9.10 -9.36 -6.71
CA TRP A 190 8.13 -8.92 -5.71
C TRP A 190 7.88 -9.98 -4.67
N GLN A 191 7.70 -9.54 -3.44
CA GLN A 191 7.27 -10.37 -2.34
C GLN A 191 6.18 -9.65 -1.57
N LYS A 192 5.24 -10.39 -0.98
CA LYS A 192 4.20 -9.80 -0.13
C LYS A 192 4.35 -10.32 1.29
N VAL A 193 4.10 -9.43 2.24
CA VAL A 193 4.05 -9.74 3.66
C VAL A 193 2.67 -9.37 4.17
N VAL A 194 2.04 -10.29 4.88
CA VAL A 194 0.77 -10.07 5.57
C VAL A 194 1.05 -10.07 7.07
N LEU A 195 0.72 -8.96 7.72
CA LEU A 195 0.89 -8.71 9.14
C LEU A 195 -0.47 -8.52 9.79
N SER A 196 -0.60 -8.86 11.07
CA SER A 196 -1.80 -8.60 11.85
C SER A 196 -1.46 -8.18 13.27
N LYS A 197 -2.33 -7.36 13.86
CA LYS A 197 -2.20 -6.85 15.23
C LYS A 197 -2.56 -7.89 16.32
N ASN A 198 -2.86 -9.13 15.93
CA ASN A 198 -3.48 -10.07 16.84
C ASN A 198 -2.57 -10.40 18.05
N ASN A 199 -3.10 -10.13 19.25
CA ASN A 199 -2.44 -10.27 20.55
C ASN A 199 -2.84 -11.57 21.28
N GLU A 200 -3.34 -12.57 20.54
CA GLU A 200 -3.69 -13.89 21.06
C GLU A 200 -2.62 -14.95 20.76
#